data_AF-A0A832H4Z6-F1
#
_entry.id   AF-A0A832H4Z6-F1
#
_cell.length_a   1.000
_cell.length_b   1.000
_cell.length_c   1.000
_cell.angle_alpha   90.00
_cell.angle_beta   90.00
_cell.angle_gamma   90.00
#
_symmetry.space_group_name_H-M   'P 1'
#
loop_
_entity.id
_entity.type
_entity.pdbx_description
1 polymer ?
#
loop_
_entity_poly.entity_id
_entity_poly.type
_entity_poly.pdbx_seq_one_letter_code
_entity_poly.pdbx_strand_id
1 'polypeptide(L)' 'MARRRKRKSRRRQEGRRILEHVPQFSIECGEDKPVTAARKFIHAEGILPPALLLVKRNEHTT' A
#
# COMPACT_ATOMS: atom_id res chain seq x y z
N MET A 1 -9.36 31.35 3.56
CA MET A 1 -8.04 31.32 2.89
C MET A 1 -7.65 29.89 2.58
N ALA A 2 -7.61 29.49 1.31
CA ALA A 2 -7.16 28.14 0.95
C ALA A 2 -5.64 28.03 1.21
N ARG A 3 -5.23 27.19 2.16
CA ARG A 3 -3.81 26.93 2.45
C ARG A 3 -3.13 26.43 1.16
N ARG A 4 -2.24 27.24 0.59
CA ARG A 4 -1.44 26.89 -0.59
C ARG A 4 -0.61 25.64 -0.25
N ARG A 5 -0.89 24.51 -0.92
CA ARG A 5 -0.16 23.25 -0.68
C ARG A 5 1.31 23.44 -1.03
N LYS A 6 2.20 23.01 -0.12
CA LYS A 6 3.66 23.03 -0.33
C LYS A 6 4.00 22.22 -1.59
N ARG A 7 4.78 22.83 -2.50
CA ARG A 7 5.25 22.18 -3.73
C ARG A 7 6.03 20.91 -3.36
N LYS A 8 5.71 19.79 -4.02
CA LYS A 8 6.44 18.53 -3.82
C LYS A 8 7.80 18.63 -4.49
N SER A 9 8.86 18.16 -3.82
CA SER A 9 10.22 18.12 -4.37
C SER A 9 10.31 17.22 -5.61
N ARG A 10 11.29 17.49 -6.48
CA ARG A 10 11.53 16.70 -7.71
C ARG A 10 11.70 15.20 -7.41
N ARG A 11 12.55 14.86 -6.44
CA ARG A 11 12.76 13.47 -5.97
C ARG A 11 11.45 12.78 -5.55
N ARG A 12 10.53 13.49 -4.89
CA ARG A 12 9.22 12.94 -4.48
C ARG A 12 8.28 12.75 -5.67
N GLN A 13 8.36 13.61 -6.68
CA GLN A 13 7.57 13.46 -7.91
C GLN A 13 8.06 12.26 -8.73
N GLU A 14 9.37 12.11 -8.90
CA GLU A 14 9.99 10.97 -9.58
C GLU A 14 9.70 9.66 -8.86
N GLY A 15 9.84 9.62 -7.52
CA GLY A 15 9.45 8.43 -6.75
C GLY A 15 7.97 8.07 -6.92
N ARG A 16 7.08 9.06 -7.08
CA ARG A 16 5.66 8.80 -7.35
C ARG A 16 5.44 8.16 -8.72
N ARG A 17 6.13 8.65 -9.76
CA ARG A 17 6.08 8.07 -11.11
C ARG A 17 6.56 6.62 -11.12
N ILE A 18 7.57 6.28 -10.32
CA ILE A 18 8.04 4.90 -10.18
C ILE A 18 6.95 4.03 -9.53
N LEU A 19 6.31 4.52 -8.46
CA LEU A 19 5.24 3.78 -7.76
C LEU A 19 3.97 3.58 -8.63
N GLU A 20 3.75 4.42 -9.64
CA GLU A 20 2.63 4.27 -10.60
C GLU A 20 2.81 3.05 -11.52
N HIS A 21 4.05 2.59 -11.74
CA HIS A 21 4.33 1.39 -12.54
C HIS A 21 4.38 0.09 -11.73
N VAL A 22 4.35 0.19 -10.40
CA VAL A 22 4.39 -0.98 -9.51
C VAL A 22 2.94 -1.43 -9.24
N PRO A 23 2.60 -2.72 -9.46
CA PRO A 23 1.30 -3.27 -9.10
C PRO A 23 0.94 -2.98 -7.65
N GLN A 24 -0.26 -2.44 -7.42
CA GLN A 24 -0.74 -2.09 -6.09
C GLN A 24 -2.03 -2.85 -5.78
N PHE A 25 -2.06 -3.47 -4.61
CA PHE A 25 -3.20 -4.24 -4.12
C PHE A 25 -3.67 -3.67 -2.79
N SER A 26 -4.98 -3.64 -2.59
CA SER A 26 -5.57 -3.21 -1.33
C SER A 26 -6.42 -4.34 -0.78
N ILE A 27 -6.14 -4.74 0.47
CA ILE A 27 -6.87 -5.81 1.14
C ILE A 27 -7.32 -5.39 2.54
N GLU A 28 -8.42 -5.98 2.98
CA GLU A 28 -8.85 -5.91 4.36
C GLU A 28 -8.29 -7.08 5.16
N CYS A 29 -7.99 -6.84 6.43
CA CYS A 29 -7.34 -7.82 7.28
C CYS A 29 -8.26 -8.97 7.74
N GLY A 30 -9.57 -8.74 7.73
CA GLY A 30 -10.57 -9.77 8.08
C GLY A 30 -10.43 -10.20 9.53
N GLU A 31 -10.15 -11.48 9.78
CA GLU A 31 -9.92 -12.02 11.13
C GLU A 31 -8.43 -12.20 11.47
N ASP A 32 -7.55 -12.15 10.46
CA ASP A 32 -6.13 -12.37 10.64
C ASP A 32 -5.43 -11.11 11.20
N LYS A 33 -4.16 -11.26 11.63
CA LYS A 33 -3.28 -10.10 11.84
C LYS A 33 -2.84 -9.52 10.49
N PRO A 34 -2.59 -8.20 10.36
CA PRO A 34 -2.30 -7.55 9.06
C PRO A 34 -1.17 -8.22 8.26
N VAL A 35 -0.10 -8.60 8.95
CA VAL A 35 1.05 -9.27 8.31
C VAL A 35 0.68 -10.67 7.80
N THR A 36 -0.19 -11.37 8.52
CA THR A 36 -0.64 -12.72 8.15
C THR A 36 -1.58 -12.67 6.95
N ALA A 37 -2.56 -11.75 6.97
CA ALA A 37 -3.44 -11.49 5.82
C ALA A 37 -2.63 -11.15 4.55
N ALA A 38 -1.63 -10.27 4.68
CA ALA A 38 -0.73 -9.93 3.58
C ALA A 38 -0.03 -11.15 2.99
N ARG A 39 0.56 -12.00 3.84
CA ARG A 39 1.29 -13.19 3.40
C ARG A 39 0.37 -14.22 2.73
N LYS A 40 -0.82 -14.46 3.29
CA LYS A 40 -1.83 -15.35 2.70
C LYS A 40 -2.23 -14.83 1.31
N PHE A 41 -2.50 -13.53 1.19
CA PHE A 41 -2.88 -12.92 -0.07
C PHE A 41 -1.76 -13.00 -1.13
N ILE A 42 -0.51 -12.71 -0.76
CA ILE A 42 0.65 -12.85 -1.68
C ILE A 42 0.76 -14.28 -2.21
N HIS A 43 0.60 -15.28 -1.35
CA HIS A 43 0.67 -16.69 -1.76
C HIS A 43 -0.53 -17.12 -2.61
N ALA A 44 -1.75 -16.72 -2.24
CA ALA A 44 -2.97 -17.12 -2.93
C ALA A 44 -3.07 -16.53 -4.34
N GLU A 45 -2.73 -15.25 -4.50
CA GLU A 45 -2.77 -14.53 -5.77
C GLU A 45 -1.48 -14.69 -6.60
N GLY A 46 -0.45 -15.36 -6.05
CA GLY A 46 0.82 -15.55 -6.74
C GLY A 46 1.55 -14.24 -7.05
N ILE A 47 1.48 -13.25 -6.15
CA ILE A 47 2.01 -11.90 -6.40
C ILE A 47 3.54 -11.95 -6.50
N LEU A 48 4.05 -11.50 -7.64
CA LEU A 48 5.49 -11.39 -7.89
C LEU A 48 6.00 -9.98 -7.54
N PRO A 49 7.21 -9.86 -6.98
CA PRO A 49 7.85 -8.57 -6.78
C PRO A 49 8.31 -7.95 -8.11
N PRO A 50 8.36 -6.60 -8.22
CA PRO A 50 8.00 -5.62 -7.20
C PRO A 50 6.48 -5.40 -7.12
N ALA A 51 5.93 -5.33 -5.91
CA ALA A 51 4.51 -5.06 -5.67
C ALA A 51 4.31 -4.27 -4.37
N LEU A 52 3.21 -3.54 -4.28
CA LEU A 52 2.78 -2.83 -3.07
C LEU A 52 1.48 -3.42 -2.55
N LEU A 53 1.46 -3.77 -1.27
CA LEU A 53 0.25 -4.21 -0.57
C LEU A 53 -0.16 -3.18 0.47
N LEU A 54 -1.38 -2.66 0.33
CA LEU A 54 -2.03 -1.80 1.31
C LEU A 54 -2.97 -2.67 2.13
N VAL A 55 -2.61 -2.91 3.40
CA VAL A 55 -3.40 -3.72 4.30
C VAL A 55 -4.09 -2.83 5.32
N LYS A 56 -5.41 -2.78 5.25
CA LYS A 56 -6.22 -2.04 6.21
C LYS A 56 -6.34 -2.87 7.49
N ARG A 57 -5.87 -2.32 8.62
CA ARG A 57 -6.00 -2.96 9.94
C ARG A 57 -7.47 -2.95 10.37
N ASN A 58 -7.86 -3.93 11.16
CA ASN A 58 -9.16 -3.89 11.83
C ASN A 58 -9.08 -2.99 13.06
N GLU A 59 -10.20 -2.40 13.44
CA GLU A 59 -10.30 -1.49 14.59
C GLU A 59 -10.08 -2.22 15.93
N HIS A 60 -10.32 -3.53 15.96
CA HIS A 60 -10.33 -4.36 17.18
C HIS A 60 -9.01 -5.09 17.48
N THR A 61 -8.05 -5.05 16.55
CA THR A 61 -6.75 -5.72 16.70
C THR A 61 -5.65 -4.66 16.76
N THR A 62 -5.48 -4.06 17.95
CA THR A 62 -4.30 -3.27 18.32
C THR A 62 -3.06 -4.14 18.50
#